data_AF-K6YUZ2-F1
#
_entry.id   AF-K6YUZ2-F1
#
_cell.length_a   1.000
_cell.length_b   1.000
_cell.length_c   1.000
_cell.angle_alpha   90.00
_cell.angle_beta   90.00
_cell.angle_gamma   90.00
#
_symmetry.space_group_name_H-M   'P 1'
#
loop_
_entity.id
_entity.type
_entity.pdbx_description
1 polymer ?
#
loop_
_entity_poly.entity_id
_entity_poly.type
_entity_poly.pdbx_seq_one_letter_code
_entity_poly.pdbx_strand_id
1 'polypeptide(L)'
;MNIKKTLLCGMVTGLMSTSAMAVDVGGVVWDPSDLFDFTSNSNLIEDLLDPGADNIFGTADDVVNTLNGFGKVTGINNTFEATFCPSGCELTYEFGGYLVSSVVASGSDTLLGFTGGWIRFYVDSDTAYNGNSKATATNGPLWLELAAHETFSATHGINTSLNATLNDFGGGTDAGEGAGLLDVMGGLAMSNFDTNTQTDGADWVFTSSFQPIPNNGVTPDGFELFGTADFRGNSIPEPSSLALLGLGMLGLGFGVRRKHK
;
A
#
# COMPACT_ATOMS: atom_id res chain seq x y z
N MET A 1 -52.09 46.64 28.37
CA MET A 1 -52.34 45.19 28.28
C MET A 1 -52.18 44.77 26.82
N ASN A 2 -50.91 44.63 26.39
CA ASN A 2 -50.19 43.37 26.12
C ASN A 2 -50.31 42.90 24.66
N ILE A 3 -49.45 43.50 23.82
CA ILE A 3 -49.00 42.99 22.52
C ILE A 3 -48.11 41.76 22.81
N LYS A 4 -48.54 40.56 22.41
CA LYS A 4 -47.69 39.37 22.46
C LYS A 4 -46.97 39.19 21.12
N LYS A 5 -45.64 39.30 21.20
CA LYS A 5 -44.67 38.97 20.16
C LYS A 5 -44.37 37.46 20.15
N THR A 6 -43.74 37.05 19.04
CA THR A 6 -42.73 35.96 18.91
C THR A 6 -43.28 34.52 18.86
N LEU A 7 -42.77 33.58 18.05
CA LEU A 7 -41.49 33.47 17.34
C LEU A 7 -41.68 32.43 16.20
N LEU A 8 -41.29 32.76 14.96
CA LEU A 8 -41.10 31.78 13.88
C LEU A 8 -39.72 31.16 14.09
N CYS A 9 -39.63 29.89 14.48
CA CYS A 9 -38.36 29.18 14.55
C CYS A 9 -38.19 28.36 13.26
N GLY A 10 -37.43 28.91 12.32
CA GLY A 10 -37.02 28.20 11.10
C GLY A 10 -36.06 27.07 11.45
N MET A 11 -36.45 25.84 11.15
CA MET A 11 -35.53 24.70 11.11
C MET A 11 -34.67 24.83 9.85
N VAL A 12 -33.41 25.22 10.01
CA VAL A 12 -32.38 24.99 8.99
C VAL A 12 -31.78 23.63 9.26
N THR A 13 -32.38 22.58 8.71
CA THR A 13 -31.72 21.27 8.56
C THR A 13 -30.89 21.31 7.28
N GLY A 14 -29.70 21.91 7.38
CA GLY A 14 -28.67 21.76 6.36
C GLY A 14 -28.00 20.42 6.55
N LEU A 15 -28.39 19.42 5.75
CA LEU A 15 -27.59 18.23 5.51
C LEU A 15 -26.34 18.69 4.76
N MET A 16 -25.27 19.00 5.48
CA MET A 16 -23.97 19.18 4.85
C MET A 16 -23.43 17.78 4.57
N SER A 17 -23.68 17.26 3.36
CA SER A 17 -22.85 16.21 2.79
C SER A 17 -21.47 16.83 2.57
N THR A 18 -20.57 16.66 3.53
CA THR A 18 -19.16 17.02 3.36
C THR A 18 -18.55 15.96 2.45
N SER A 19 -18.34 16.28 1.17
CA SER A 19 -17.40 15.53 0.34
C SER A 19 -16.03 15.62 1.04
N ALA A 20 -15.39 14.48 1.27
CA ALA A 20 -14.00 14.47 1.72
C ALA A 20 -13.16 15.23 0.70
N MET A 21 -12.22 16.06 1.18
CA MET A 21 -11.22 16.66 0.31
C MET A 21 -10.17 15.59 -0.03
N ALA A 22 -9.52 15.72 -1.18
CA ALA A 22 -8.35 14.91 -1.49
C ALA A 22 -7.30 15.06 -0.37
N VAL A 23 -6.76 13.94 0.08
CA VAL A 23 -5.69 13.87 1.07
C VAL A 23 -4.36 14.16 0.36
N ASP A 24 -3.46 14.91 0.98
CA ASP A 24 -2.08 15.13 0.49
C ASP A 24 -1.09 14.81 1.60
N VAL A 25 -0.30 13.76 1.42
CA VAL A 25 0.79 13.40 2.33
C VAL A 25 2.09 13.32 1.56
N GLY A 26 3.00 14.26 1.84
CA GLY A 26 4.31 14.29 1.21
C GLY A 26 4.29 14.58 -0.29
N GLY A 27 3.20 15.17 -0.82
CA GLY A 27 3.00 15.42 -2.25
C GLY A 27 2.26 14.30 -2.98
N VAL A 28 2.01 13.16 -2.32
CA VAL A 28 1.13 12.10 -2.82
C VAL A 28 -0.31 12.46 -2.49
N VAL A 29 -1.14 12.60 -3.51
CA VAL A 29 -2.52 13.05 -3.44
C VAL A 29 -3.47 11.94 -3.87
N TRP A 30 -4.51 11.68 -3.08
CA TRP A 30 -5.56 10.72 -3.42
C TRP A 30 -6.92 11.16 -2.88
N ASP A 31 -8.00 10.69 -3.49
CA ASP A 31 -9.38 10.93 -3.05
C ASP A 31 -9.90 9.72 -2.27
N PRO A 32 -10.13 9.84 -0.94
CA PRO A 32 -10.65 8.77 -0.10
C PRO A 32 -12.14 8.47 -0.37
N SER A 33 -12.81 9.31 -1.15
CA SER A 33 -14.22 9.15 -1.52
C SER A 33 -14.42 8.59 -2.92
N ASP A 34 -13.34 8.37 -3.68
CA ASP A 34 -13.41 7.71 -4.98
C ASP A 34 -13.86 6.24 -4.83
N LEU A 35 -14.50 5.70 -5.87
CA LEU A 35 -14.86 4.28 -5.90
C LEU A 35 -13.62 3.38 -5.80
N PHE A 36 -12.55 3.82 -6.46
CA PHE A 36 -11.22 3.32 -6.29
C PHE A 36 -10.56 4.24 -5.28
N ASP A 37 -10.92 4.17 -3.99
CA ASP A 37 -10.05 4.66 -2.89
C ASP A 37 -8.64 4.03 -3.03
N PHE A 38 -7.70 4.24 -2.12
CA PHE A 38 -6.29 3.86 -2.32
C PHE A 38 -6.11 2.44 -2.87
N THR A 39 -5.98 2.39 -4.19
CA THR A 39 -5.94 1.22 -5.05
C THR A 39 -4.89 1.57 -6.07
N SER A 40 -3.75 0.92 -5.96
CA SER A 40 -2.59 1.25 -6.76
C SER A 40 -2.23 0.14 -7.72
N ASN A 41 -1.63 0.52 -8.84
CA ASN A 41 -0.94 -0.40 -9.75
C ASN A 41 0.54 -0.02 -9.76
N SER A 42 1.44 -1.00 -9.74
CA SER A 42 2.88 -0.77 -9.74
C SER A 42 3.64 -1.72 -10.66
N ASN A 43 4.88 -1.33 -10.97
CA ASN A 43 5.88 -2.27 -11.45
C ASN A 43 6.57 -2.94 -10.27
N LEU A 44 7.12 -4.13 -10.51
CA LEU A 44 7.77 -4.98 -9.52
C LEU A 44 9.05 -5.58 -10.11
N ILE A 45 10.10 -5.63 -9.30
CA ILE A 45 11.35 -6.34 -9.55
C ILE A 45 11.71 -7.09 -8.27
N GLU A 46 12.01 -8.37 -8.38
CA GLU A 46 12.18 -9.23 -7.20
C GLU A 46 13.15 -10.40 -7.43
N ASP A 47 13.52 -11.05 -6.33
CA ASP A 47 14.48 -12.15 -6.29
C ASP A 47 13.86 -13.41 -6.90
N LEU A 48 14.66 -14.18 -7.64
CA LEU A 48 14.37 -15.59 -7.89
C LEU A 48 14.78 -16.41 -6.66
N LEU A 49 13.82 -17.14 -6.08
CA LEU A 49 14.10 -18.06 -4.99
C LEU A 49 14.86 -19.29 -5.50
N ASP A 50 15.90 -19.70 -4.77
CA ASP A 50 16.79 -20.79 -5.16
C ASP A 50 16.98 -21.76 -3.96
N PRO A 51 16.38 -22.97 -4.01
CA PRO A 51 16.54 -24.00 -2.98
C PRO A 51 17.94 -24.64 -2.98
N GLY A 52 18.78 -24.36 -3.97
CA GLY A 52 20.08 -25.00 -4.10
C GLY A 52 20.04 -26.34 -4.82
N ALA A 53 21.06 -27.16 -4.57
CA ALA A 53 21.40 -28.29 -5.43
C ALA A 53 20.40 -29.46 -5.30
N ASP A 54 19.81 -29.64 -4.12
CA ASP A 54 18.83 -30.70 -3.88
C ASP A 54 17.40 -30.36 -4.32
N ASN A 55 17.15 -29.09 -4.69
CA ASN A 55 15.84 -28.52 -5.04
C ASN A 55 14.80 -28.58 -3.90
N ILE A 56 15.24 -28.51 -2.65
CA ILE A 56 14.38 -28.54 -1.46
C ILE A 56 14.70 -27.34 -0.55
N PHE A 57 13.71 -26.50 -0.26
CA PHE A 57 13.87 -25.41 0.71
C PHE A 57 13.96 -25.90 2.16
N GLY A 58 14.67 -25.15 2.99
CA GLY A 58 14.82 -25.42 4.41
C GLY A 58 15.91 -26.45 4.73
N THR A 59 16.81 -26.68 3.76
CA THR A 59 17.99 -27.51 3.92
C THR A 59 19.23 -26.63 4.08
N ALA A 60 20.41 -27.24 4.16
CA ALA A 60 21.66 -26.49 4.38
C ALA A 60 22.23 -25.89 3.09
N ASP A 61 21.68 -26.23 1.92
CA ASP A 61 22.14 -25.78 0.61
C ASP A 61 21.25 -24.73 -0.06
N ASP A 62 20.19 -24.27 0.61
CA ASP A 62 19.40 -23.08 0.24
C ASP A 62 20.33 -21.93 -0.18
N VAL A 63 20.18 -21.43 -1.41
CA VAL A 63 20.96 -20.30 -1.93
C VAL A 63 20.24 -18.98 -1.69
N VAL A 64 18.94 -18.93 -2.03
CA VAL A 64 18.06 -17.77 -1.81
C VAL A 64 16.70 -18.23 -1.29
N ASN A 65 16.48 -18.08 0.02
CA ASN A 65 15.23 -18.52 0.68
C ASN A 65 14.39 -17.37 1.24
N THR A 66 14.81 -16.13 1.04
CA THR A 66 14.07 -14.93 1.46
C THR A 66 13.73 -14.12 0.23
N LEU A 67 12.45 -13.86 0.03
CA LEU A 67 11.96 -13.03 -1.06
C LEU A 67 12.12 -11.55 -0.70
N ASN A 68 12.80 -10.81 -1.57
CA ASN A 68 12.93 -9.36 -1.51
C ASN A 68 12.72 -8.76 -2.89
N GLY A 69 12.47 -7.46 -2.92
CA GLY A 69 12.32 -6.73 -4.16
C GLY A 69 11.98 -5.28 -3.95
N PHE A 70 11.67 -4.61 -5.06
CA PHE A 70 11.36 -3.19 -5.08
C PHE A 70 10.54 -2.83 -6.33
N GLY A 71 9.99 -1.62 -6.33
CA GLY A 71 9.14 -1.16 -7.43
C GLY A 71 8.74 0.30 -7.30
N LYS A 72 7.88 0.71 -8.23
CA LYS A 72 7.30 2.05 -8.32
C LYS A 72 5.81 1.97 -8.58
N VAL A 73 5.05 2.71 -7.79
CA VAL A 73 3.63 2.93 -8.01
C VAL A 73 3.44 3.80 -9.25
N THR A 74 2.61 3.34 -10.17
CA THR A 74 2.35 3.97 -11.48
C THR A 74 0.94 4.54 -11.59
N GLY A 75 0.02 4.10 -10.72
CA GLY A 75 -1.34 4.60 -10.64
C GLY A 75 -1.90 4.51 -9.23
N ILE A 76 -2.76 5.48 -8.85
CA ILE A 76 -3.57 5.53 -7.62
C ILE A 76 -4.95 6.08 -7.99
N ASN A 77 -6.01 5.61 -7.33
CA ASN A 77 -7.41 5.95 -7.63
C ASN A 77 -7.79 5.77 -9.11
N ASN A 78 -7.24 4.75 -9.78
CA ASN A 78 -7.42 4.55 -11.22
C ASN A 78 -6.99 5.77 -12.09
N THR A 79 -6.03 6.55 -11.59
CA THR A 79 -5.37 7.66 -12.30
C THR A 79 -3.88 7.37 -12.46
N PHE A 80 -3.15 8.26 -13.16
CA PHE A 80 -1.71 8.11 -13.42
C PHE A 80 -0.87 8.99 -12.50
N GLU A 81 0.43 8.75 -12.47
CA GLU A 81 1.42 9.48 -11.65
C GLU A 81 1.30 11.01 -11.67
N ALA A 82 1.09 11.61 -12.85
CA ALA A 82 0.91 13.06 -12.94
C ALA A 82 -0.32 13.60 -12.18
N THR A 83 -1.27 12.73 -11.81
CA THR A 83 -2.47 13.08 -11.03
C THR A 83 -2.25 12.93 -9.54
N PHE A 84 -1.67 11.81 -9.09
CA PHE A 84 -1.41 11.58 -7.66
C PHE A 84 -0.10 12.19 -7.16
N CYS A 85 0.81 12.58 -8.05
CA CYS A 85 2.05 13.28 -7.74
C CYS A 85 2.14 14.58 -8.56
N PRO A 86 1.25 15.57 -8.34
CA PRO A 86 1.16 16.78 -9.16
C PRO A 86 2.41 17.69 -9.06
N SER A 87 3.22 17.53 -8.01
CA SER A 87 4.51 18.21 -7.84
C SER A 87 5.64 17.59 -8.67
N GLY A 88 5.41 16.44 -9.30
CA GLY A 88 6.44 15.62 -9.92
C GLY A 88 7.16 14.69 -8.95
N CYS A 89 6.56 14.38 -7.80
CA CYS A 89 7.05 13.30 -6.95
C CYS A 89 6.90 11.93 -7.62
N GLU A 90 7.53 10.93 -7.02
CA GLU A 90 7.29 9.52 -7.27
C GLU A 90 7.11 8.77 -5.95
N LEU A 91 6.24 7.75 -5.99
CA LEU A 91 6.02 6.84 -4.88
C LEU A 91 6.64 5.48 -5.24
N THR A 92 7.71 5.14 -4.55
CA THR A 92 8.47 3.90 -4.73
C THR A 92 8.34 3.02 -3.51
N TYR A 93 8.73 1.75 -3.62
CA TYR A 93 8.73 0.85 -2.48
C TYR A 93 9.83 -0.19 -2.58
N GLU A 94 10.22 -0.70 -1.41
CA GLU A 94 10.93 -1.97 -1.27
C GLU A 94 10.17 -2.89 -0.33
N PHE A 95 10.40 -4.19 -0.49
CA PHE A 95 9.90 -5.21 0.40
C PHE A 95 10.98 -6.25 0.64
N GLY A 96 10.85 -6.98 1.73
CA GLY A 96 11.79 -8.03 2.07
C GLY A 96 11.44 -8.74 3.36
N GLY A 97 12.26 -9.73 3.70
CA GLY A 97 12.09 -10.52 4.92
C GLY A 97 10.96 -11.56 4.85
N TYR A 98 10.44 -11.85 3.66
CA TYR A 98 9.51 -12.95 3.43
C TYR A 98 10.29 -14.25 3.32
N LEU A 99 10.40 -14.99 4.41
CA LEU A 99 11.14 -16.26 4.45
C LEU A 99 10.25 -17.39 3.97
N VAL A 100 10.74 -18.20 3.02
CA VAL A 100 10.05 -19.43 2.59
C VAL A 100 9.94 -20.38 3.78
N SER A 101 8.71 -20.73 4.14
CA SER A 101 8.40 -21.54 5.32
C SER A 101 7.69 -22.86 4.96
N SER A 102 7.07 -22.93 3.79
CA SER A 102 6.36 -24.10 3.30
C SER A 102 6.38 -24.15 1.78
N VAL A 103 6.59 -25.33 1.24
CA VAL A 103 6.51 -25.63 -0.19
C VAL A 103 5.56 -26.82 -0.36
N VAL A 104 4.50 -26.63 -1.15
CA VAL A 104 3.49 -27.67 -1.40
C VAL A 104 3.32 -27.84 -2.91
N ALA A 105 3.58 -29.04 -3.41
CA ALA A 105 3.26 -29.38 -4.79
C ALA A 105 1.74 -29.54 -4.96
N SER A 106 1.16 -28.89 -5.97
CA SER A 106 -0.27 -28.90 -6.26
C SER A 106 -0.53 -29.10 -7.76
N GLY A 107 -0.57 -30.35 -8.20
CA GLY A 107 -0.76 -30.67 -9.62
C GLY A 107 0.46 -30.27 -10.45
N SER A 108 0.28 -29.34 -11.39
CA SER A 108 1.38 -28.72 -12.15
C SER A 108 2.04 -27.56 -11.42
N ASP A 109 1.41 -27.05 -10.36
CA ASP A 109 1.78 -25.79 -9.75
C ASP A 109 2.55 -26.07 -8.45
N THR A 110 3.38 -25.10 -8.06
CA THR A 110 4.05 -25.08 -6.76
C THR A 110 3.48 -23.95 -5.92
N LEU A 111 3.03 -24.28 -4.71
CA LEU A 111 2.50 -23.32 -3.75
C LEU A 111 3.57 -23.02 -2.71
N LEU A 112 3.88 -21.75 -2.52
CA LEU A 112 4.84 -21.27 -1.52
C LEU A 112 4.13 -20.51 -0.43
N GLY A 113 4.43 -20.86 0.82
CA GLY A 113 4.00 -20.16 2.01
C GLY A 113 5.19 -19.46 2.65
N PHE A 114 5.04 -18.15 2.90
CA PHE A 114 6.07 -17.34 3.52
C PHE A 114 5.69 -16.97 4.96
N THR A 115 6.70 -16.63 5.78
CA THR A 115 6.51 -16.04 7.12
C THR A 115 7.28 -14.74 7.24
N GLY A 116 6.83 -13.86 8.14
CA GLY A 116 7.38 -12.52 8.29
C GLY A 116 7.17 -11.63 7.07
N GLY A 117 8.05 -10.65 6.90
CA GLY A 117 8.01 -9.75 5.76
C GLY A 117 7.43 -8.37 6.07
N TRP A 118 7.86 -7.40 5.27
CA TRP A 118 7.48 -6.00 5.38
C TRP A 118 7.52 -5.34 4.00
N ILE A 119 6.81 -4.22 3.86
CA ILE A 119 6.82 -3.36 2.67
C ILE A 119 6.97 -1.92 3.13
N ARG A 120 7.90 -1.17 2.54
CA ARG A 120 8.16 0.23 2.87
C ARG A 120 8.05 1.07 1.61
N PHE A 121 7.21 2.08 1.67
CA PHE A 121 7.02 3.07 0.63
C PHE A 121 7.85 4.31 0.92
N TYR A 122 8.41 4.90 -0.13
CA TYR A 122 9.22 6.10 -0.09
C TYR A 122 8.66 7.10 -1.09
N VAL A 123 8.65 8.37 -0.70
CA VAL A 123 8.31 9.46 -1.61
C VAL A 123 9.57 10.24 -1.95
N ASP A 124 9.84 10.46 -3.23
CA ASP A 124 10.97 11.28 -3.69
C ASP A 124 10.54 12.24 -4.80
N SER A 125 11.28 13.32 -4.96
CA SER A 125 11.17 14.25 -6.10
C SER A 125 12.51 14.58 -6.74
N ASP A 126 13.63 14.14 -6.16
CA ASP A 126 14.96 14.59 -6.55
C ASP A 126 15.66 13.61 -7.52
N THR A 127 15.44 12.31 -7.36
CA THR A 127 16.06 11.27 -8.17
C THR A 127 14.97 10.40 -8.79
N ALA A 128 15.02 10.22 -10.11
CA ALA A 128 14.03 9.40 -10.81
C ALA A 128 14.29 7.90 -10.62
N TYR A 129 13.21 7.15 -10.41
CA TYR A 129 13.22 5.71 -10.34
C TYR A 129 13.85 5.04 -11.57
N ASN A 130 14.68 4.04 -11.32
CA ASN A 130 15.28 3.17 -12.32
C ASN A 130 15.17 1.71 -11.85
N GLY A 131 14.46 0.88 -12.62
CA GLY A 131 14.33 -0.55 -12.34
C GLY A 131 15.65 -1.34 -12.34
N ASN A 132 16.77 -0.75 -12.77
CA ASN A 132 18.10 -1.37 -12.65
C ASN A 132 18.83 -0.98 -11.36
N SER A 133 18.21 -0.21 -10.46
CA SER A 133 18.85 0.23 -9.23
C SER A 133 17.84 0.38 -8.09
N LYS A 134 17.87 -0.57 -7.16
CA LYS A 134 17.08 -0.56 -5.91
C LYS A 134 17.31 0.72 -5.11
N ALA A 135 18.51 1.28 -5.14
CA ALA A 135 18.83 2.53 -4.45
C ALA A 135 17.96 3.72 -4.90
N THR A 136 17.42 3.67 -6.13
CA THR A 136 16.47 4.67 -6.68
C THR A 136 15.00 4.39 -6.32
N ALA A 137 14.74 3.37 -5.50
CA ALA A 137 13.43 3.11 -4.91
C ALA A 137 13.39 3.34 -3.38
N THR A 138 14.55 3.59 -2.77
CA THR A 138 14.71 3.75 -1.30
C THR A 138 15.29 5.11 -0.91
N ASN A 139 15.31 6.04 -1.86
CA ASN A 139 15.89 7.38 -1.83
C ASN A 139 14.84 8.44 -1.48
N GLY A 140 14.24 8.35 -0.30
CA GLY A 140 13.26 9.34 0.12
C GLY A 140 12.88 9.20 1.59
N PRO A 141 12.08 10.11 2.14
CA PRO A 141 11.43 9.89 3.41
C PRO A 141 10.50 8.67 3.35
N LEU A 142 10.46 7.90 4.44
CA LEU A 142 9.53 6.79 4.62
C LEU A 142 8.09 7.31 4.64
N TRP A 143 7.34 7.02 3.57
CA TRP A 143 5.97 7.48 3.39
C TRP A 143 4.96 6.56 4.11
N LEU A 144 5.13 5.25 3.99
CA LEU A 144 4.29 4.25 4.66
C LEU A 144 5.12 2.99 4.93
N GLU A 145 5.01 2.43 6.12
CA GLU A 145 5.58 1.14 6.48
C GLU A 145 4.45 0.16 6.80
N LEU A 146 4.51 -1.00 6.15
CA LEU A 146 3.57 -2.10 6.30
C LEU A 146 4.32 -3.34 6.80
N ALA A 147 3.74 -4.06 7.75
CA ALA A 147 4.15 -5.42 8.10
C ALA A 147 3.18 -6.41 7.50
N ALA A 148 3.65 -7.61 7.16
CA ALA A 148 2.76 -8.64 6.67
C ALA A 148 1.86 -9.19 7.79
N HIS A 149 0.58 -9.30 7.52
CA HIS A 149 -0.43 -9.83 8.43
C HIS A 149 -0.54 -11.35 8.24
N GLU A 150 -0.12 -12.12 9.24
CA GLU A 150 -0.12 -13.57 9.14
C GLU A 150 -1.52 -14.16 9.34
N THR A 151 -1.97 -14.95 8.37
CA THR A 151 -3.24 -15.67 8.44
C THR A 151 -3.02 -17.17 8.32
N PHE A 152 -3.92 -17.97 8.90
CA PHE A 152 -3.85 -19.42 8.78
C PHE A 152 -4.14 -19.86 7.33
N SER A 153 -3.15 -20.49 6.69
CA SER A 153 -3.31 -21.09 5.37
C SER A 153 -3.64 -22.57 5.51
N ALA A 154 -4.87 -22.94 5.12
CA ALA A 154 -5.28 -24.35 5.11
C ALA A 154 -4.45 -25.20 4.13
N THR A 155 -3.93 -24.59 3.06
CA THR A 155 -3.05 -25.22 2.07
C THR A 155 -1.72 -25.65 2.70
N HIS A 156 -1.10 -24.75 3.47
CA HIS A 156 0.21 -25.00 4.10
C HIS A 156 0.10 -25.63 5.49
N GLY A 157 -1.07 -25.57 6.12
CA GLY A 157 -1.29 -26.06 7.48
C GLY A 157 -0.60 -25.22 8.57
N ILE A 158 -0.15 -24.01 8.22
CA ILE A 158 0.55 -23.07 9.10
C ILE A 158 0.03 -21.65 8.86
N ASN A 159 0.40 -20.73 9.75
CA ASN A 159 0.22 -19.31 9.49
C ASN A 159 1.25 -18.86 8.43
N THR A 160 0.77 -18.09 7.46
CA THR A 160 1.58 -17.54 6.37
C THR A 160 1.32 -16.05 6.23
N SER A 161 2.36 -15.28 5.95
CA SER A 161 2.29 -13.85 5.69
C SER A 161 2.00 -13.51 4.22
N LEU A 162 2.53 -14.33 3.31
CA LEU A 162 2.32 -14.27 1.88
C LEU A 162 2.11 -15.70 1.37
N ASN A 163 1.20 -15.87 0.41
CA ASN A 163 1.04 -17.12 -0.34
C ASN A 163 1.32 -16.83 -1.81
N ALA A 164 2.13 -17.67 -2.46
CA ALA A 164 2.39 -17.60 -3.89
C ALA A 164 2.03 -18.91 -4.60
N THR A 165 1.60 -18.79 -5.84
CA THR A 165 1.35 -19.91 -6.75
C THR A 165 2.21 -19.73 -7.99
N LEU A 166 3.02 -20.74 -8.31
CA LEU A 166 3.95 -20.73 -9.43
C LEU A 166 3.62 -21.85 -10.40
N ASN A 167 3.70 -21.56 -11.69
CA ASN A 167 3.47 -22.54 -12.77
C ASN A 167 4.68 -23.45 -13.02
N ASP A 168 5.85 -23.00 -12.57
CA ASP A 168 7.14 -23.68 -12.64
C ASP A 168 7.99 -23.19 -11.47
N PHE A 169 8.85 -24.05 -10.94
CA PHE A 169 9.69 -23.72 -9.81
C PHE A 169 11.07 -24.36 -9.87
N GLY A 170 12.12 -23.56 -9.74
CA GLY A 170 13.52 -23.98 -9.86
C GLY A 170 13.96 -24.27 -11.30
N GLY A 171 13.12 -23.97 -12.29
CA GLY A 171 13.38 -24.20 -13.71
C GLY A 171 14.09 -23.03 -14.42
N GLY A 172 14.16 -21.87 -13.78
CA GLY A 172 14.59 -20.61 -14.42
C GLY A 172 13.52 -20.01 -15.33
N THR A 173 12.32 -20.60 -15.36
CA THR A 173 11.11 -20.07 -16.01
C THR A 173 10.01 -19.71 -15.01
N ASP A 174 10.40 -19.55 -13.75
CA ASP A 174 9.56 -19.29 -12.59
C ASP A 174 8.66 -18.07 -12.81
N ALA A 175 7.36 -18.32 -12.96
CA ALA A 175 6.34 -17.29 -13.09
C ALA A 175 5.16 -17.63 -12.21
N GLY A 176 4.48 -16.60 -11.71
CA GLY A 176 3.43 -16.83 -10.73
C GLY A 176 2.74 -15.57 -10.27
N GLU A 177 1.92 -15.79 -9.24
CA GLU A 177 1.15 -14.77 -8.57
C GLU A 177 1.34 -14.89 -7.05
N GLY A 178 1.33 -13.75 -6.36
CA GLY A 178 1.40 -13.66 -4.92
C GLY A 178 0.20 -12.93 -4.35
N ALA A 179 -0.22 -13.29 -3.13
CA ALA A 179 -1.25 -12.56 -2.41
C ALA A 179 -1.00 -12.58 -0.90
N GLY A 180 -1.32 -11.46 -0.25
CA GLY A 180 -1.12 -11.28 1.18
C GLY A 180 -1.99 -10.17 1.76
N LEU A 181 -2.00 -10.12 3.09
CA LEU A 181 -2.61 -9.05 3.87
C LEU A 181 -1.51 -8.30 4.60
N LEU A 182 -1.71 -7.01 4.86
CA LEU A 182 -0.70 -6.17 5.49
C LEU A 182 -1.33 -5.25 6.54
N ASP A 183 -0.55 -4.96 7.59
CA ASP A 183 -0.88 -4.04 8.67
C ASP A 183 -0.01 -2.80 8.60
N VAL A 184 -0.57 -1.64 8.91
CA VAL A 184 0.13 -0.36 8.96
C VAL A 184 0.97 -0.27 10.22
N MET A 185 2.26 -0.01 10.05
CA MET A 185 3.24 0.05 11.14
C MET A 185 3.78 1.46 11.39
N GLY A 186 3.85 2.30 10.36
CA GLY A 186 4.50 3.61 10.46
C GLY A 186 4.55 4.39 9.15
N GLY A 187 5.32 5.48 9.15
CA GLY A 187 5.47 6.38 8.00
C GLY A 187 4.58 7.63 8.08
N LEU A 188 4.83 8.57 7.18
CA LEU A 188 4.11 9.86 7.11
C LEU A 188 2.59 9.70 6.91
N ALA A 189 2.17 8.70 6.14
CA ALA A 189 0.76 8.47 5.79
C ALA A 189 0.04 7.48 6.71
N MET A 190 0.69 6.97 7.77
CA MET A 190 0.14 5.87 8.58
C MET A 190 -1.26 6.15 9.14
N SER A 191 -1.52 7.40 9.57
CA SER A 191 -2.79 7.79 10.17
C SER A 191 -3.97 7.74 9.22
N ASN A 192 -3.71 7.69 7.92
CA ASN A 192 -4.73 7.58 6.91
C ASN A 192 -5.08 6.14 6.59
N PHE A 193 -4.34 5.14 7.09
CA PHE A 193 -4.45 3.77 6.60
C PHE A 193 -4.62 2.71 7.69
N ASP A 194 -4.33 3.00 8.96
CA ASP A 194 -4.65 2.13 10.10
C ASP A 194 -6.17 2.11 10.34
N THR A 195 -6.85 1.18 9.66
CA THR A 195 -8.32 1.08 9.64
C THR A 195 -8.83 -0.26 10.17
N ASN A 196 -8.04 -1.31 10.06
CA ASN A 196 -8.38 -2.70 10.36
C ASN A 196 -9.67 -3.15 9.64
N THR A 197 -9.90 -2.65 8.41
CA THR A 197 -11.16 -2.83 7.67
C THR A 197 -11.14 -3.96 6.66
N GLN A 198 -9.97 -4.53 6.34
CA GLN A 198 -9.86 -5.68 5.46
C GLN A 198 -10.16 -6.98 6.21
N THR A 199 -10.14 -8.09 5.48
CA THR A 199 -10.30 -9.43 6.05
C THR A 199 -9.29 -9.67 7.18
N ASP A 200 -9.69 -10.43 8.19
CA ASP A 200 -8.90 -10.75 9.38
C ASP A 200 -8.46 -9.54 10.23
N GLY A 201 -9.00 -8.35 9.93
CA GLY A 201 -8.65 -7.11 10.62
C GLY A 201 -7.39 -6.44 10.06
N ALA A 202 -6.89 -6.88 8.89
CA ALA A 202 -5.78 -6.21 8.24
C ALA A 202 -6.16 -4.81 7.71
N ASP A 203 -5.16 -4.00 7.40
CA ASP A 203 -5.34 -2.68 6.82
C ASP A 203 -5.36 -2.69 5.29
N TRP A 204 -4.52 -3.55 4.70
CA TRP A 204 -4.28 -3.60 3.25
C TRP A 204 -4.36 -5.02 2.70
N VAL A 205 -4.69 -5.09 1.42
CA VAL A 205 -4.59 -6.28 0.57
C VAL A 205 -3.53 -6.04 -0.48
N PHE A 206 -2.69 -7.05 -0.70
CA PHE A 206 -1.63 -7.07 -1.70
C PHE A 206 -1.83 -8.23 -2.66
N THR A 207 -1.61 -7.97 -3.95
CA THR A 207 -1.46 -9.00 -4.97
C THR A 207 -0.30 -8.68 -5.90
N SER A 208 0.36 -9.69 -6.44
CA SER A 208 1.42 -9.53 -7.43
C SER A 208 1.32 -10.56 -8.54
N SER A 209 1.95 -10.24 -9.66
CA SER A 209 2.29 -11.19 -10.72
C SER A 209 3.74 -10.99 -11.11
N PHE A 210 4.45 -12.08 -11.39
CA PHE A 210 5.88 -12.04 -11.70
C PHE A 210 6.28 -13.10 -12.73
N GLN A 211 7.37 -12.83 -13.43
CA GLN A 211 7.99 -13.73 -14.40
C GLN A 211 9.47 -13.35 -14.60
N PRO A 212 10.29 -14.21 -15.22
CA PRO A 212 11.71 -13.94 -15.40
C PRO A 212 11.96 -12.76 -16.34
N ILE A 213 12.99 -11.96 -16.02
CA ILE A 213 13.47 -10.91 -16.91
C ILE A 213 13.91 -11.54 -18.25
N PRO A 214 13.49 -10.99 -19.41
CA PRO A 214 13.77 -11.58 -20.70
C PRO A 214 15.25 -11.85 -20.94
N ASN A 215 15.55 -12.99 -21.59
CA ASN A 215 16.90 -13.47 -21.90
C ASN A 215 17.74 -13.81 -20.66
N ASN A 216 17.10 -14.29 -19.59
CA ASN A 216 17.73 -14.58 -18.30
C ASN A 216 18.50 -13.36 -17.77
N GLY A 217 17.87 -12.19 -17.91
CA GLY A 217 18.45 -10.94 -17.46
C GLY A 217 18.52 -10.90 -15.94
N VAL A 218 19.55 -10.22 -15.43
CA VAL A 218 19.73 -9.97 -14.00
C VAL A 218 20.03 -8.49 -13.86
N THR A 219 19.32 -7.82 -12.96
CA THR A 219 19.62 -6.42 -12.65
C THR A 219 21.02 -6.30 -12.01
N PRO A 220 21.68 -5.13 -12.06
CA PRO A 220 22.94 -4.93 -11.35
C PRO A 220 22.92 -5.24 -9.85
N ASP A 221 21.74 -5.19 -9.22
CA ASP A 221 21.53 -5.48 -7.81
C ASP A 221 21.19 -6.96 -7.53
N GLY A 222 21.14 -7.81 -8.56
CA GLY A 222 20.98 -9.25 -8.43
C GLY A 222 19.59 -9.79 -8.70
N PHE A 223 18.56 -8.95 -8.84
CA PHE A 223 17.18 -9.41 -9.06
C PHE A 223 16.95 -9.94 -10.48
N GLU A 224 16.22 -11.05 -10.59
CA GLU A 224 16.01 -11.81 -11.84
C GLU A 224 14.56 -11.80 -12.33
N LEU A 225 13.60 -11.43 -11.47
CA LEU A 225 12.18 -11.42 -11.81
C LEU A 225 11.65 -10.00 -11.99
N PHE A 226 10.65 -9.84 -12.86
CA PHE A 226 9.90 -8.60 -13.02
C PHE A 226 8.40 -8.88 -13.12
N GLY A 227 7.60 -7.86 -12.84
CA GLY A 227 6.16 -8.02 -12.83
C GLY A 227 5.37 -6.79 -12.43
N THR A 228 4.22 -7.04 -11.81
CA THR A 228 3.32 -6.01 -11.27
C THR A 228 2.97 -6.31 -9.83
N ALA A 229 2.64 -5.26 -9.08
CA ALA A 229 1.94 -5.41 -7.82
C ALA A 229 0.78 -4.43 -7.74
N ASP A 230 -0.25 -4.85 -7.02
CA ASP A 230 -1.41 -4.05 -6.71
C ASP A 230 -1.59 -4.02 -5.21
N PHE A 231 -1.80 -2.81 -4.69
CA PHE A 231 -2.00 -2.57 -3.28
C PHE A 231 -3.35 -1.89 -3.09
N ARG A 232 -4.11 -2.35 -2.11
CA ARG A 232 -5.42 -1.79 -1.80
C ARG A 232 -5.59 -1.59 -0.30
N GLY A 233 -5.86 -0.36 0.11
CA GLY A 233 -6.22 0.01 1.47
C GLY A 233 -7.43 0.93 1.46
N ASN A 234 -8.29 0.84 2.47
CA ASN A 234 -9.32 1.85 2.67
C ASN A 234 -8.67 2.99 3.45
N SER A 235 -8.73 4.20 2.91
CA SER A 235 -8.14 5.36 3.53
C SER A 235 -9.15 6.12 4.39
N ILE A 236 -8.67 6.70 5.49
CA ILE A 236 -9.45 7.57 6.36
C ILE A 236 -9.41 8.96 5.74
N PRO A 237 -10.57 9.51 5.35
CA PRO A 237 -10.65 10.91 4.94
C PRO A 237 -10.07 11.82 6.00
N GLU A 238 -9.36 12.89 5.60
CA GLU A 238 -8.96 13.89 6.59
C GLU A 238 -10.22 14.32 7.36
N PRO A 239 -10.20 14.25 8.71
CA PRO A 239 -11.35 14.66 9.48
C PRO A 239 -11.63 16.12 9.10
N SER A 240 -12.91 16.45 8.92
CA SER A 240 -13.50 17.75 8.59
C SER A 240 -13.09 18.95 9.49
N SER A 241 -12.00 18.80 10.24
CA SER A 241 -11.28 19.70 11.12
C SER A 241 -10.97 21.09 10.52
N LEU A 242 -10.78 21.24 9.21
CA LEU A 242 -10.74 22.58 8.58
C LEU A 242 -12.12 23.25 8.54
N ALA A 243 -13.19 22.49 8.32
CA ALA A 243 -14.55 23.03 8.34
C ALA A 243 -14.96 23.47 9.76
N LEU A 244 -14.50 22.77 10.80
CA LEU A 244 -14.65 23.18 12.21
C LEU A 244 -13.75 24.36 12.61
N LEU A 245 -12.51 24.43 12.10
CA LEU A 245 -11.65 25.60 12.30
C LEU A 245 -12.27 26.86 11.65
N GLY A 246 -12.85 26.73 10.45
CA GLY A 246 -13.57 27.79 9.75
C GLY A 246 -14.87 28.20 10.45
N LEU A 247 -15.66 27.24 10.96
CA LEU A 247 -16.85 27.53 11.77
C LEU A 247 -16.48 28.19 13.12
N GLY A 248 -15.37 27.80 13.74
CA GLY A 248 -14.81 28.42 14.94
C GLY A 248 -14.40 29.87 14.72
N MET A 249 -13.74 30.18 13.60
CA MET A 249 -13.37 31.56 13.24
C MET A 249 -14.59 32.42 12.87
N LEU A 250 -15.62 31.85 12.21
CA LEU A 250 -16.89 32.53 11.95
C LEU A 250 -17.64 32.85 13.25
N GLY A 251 -17.69 31.91 14.20
CA GLY A 251 -18.26 32.14 15.54
C GLY A 251 -17.58 33.28 16.31
N LEU A 252 -16.25 33.39 16.19
CA LEU A 252 -15.46 34.47 16.81
C LEU A 252 -15.69 35.84 16.14
N GLY A 253 -15.83 35.89 14.81
CA GLY A 253 -16.12 37.13 14.07
C GLY A 253 -17.47 37.77 14.39
N PHE A 254 -18.50 36.95 14.66
CA PHE A 254 -19.82 37.45 15.11
C PHE A 254 -19.86 37.78 16.62
N GLY A 255 -18.97 37.19 17.43
CA GLY A 255 -18.86 37.47 18.87
C GLY A 255 -18.25 38.85 19.18
N VAL A 256 -17.27 39.30 18.40
CA VAL A 256 -16.61 40.60 18.60
C VAL A 256 -17.53 41.78 18.21
N ARG A 257 -18.42 41.62 17.23
CA ARG A 257 -19.37 42.67 16.82
C ARG A 257 -20.48 42.98 17.83
N ARG A 258 -20.71 42.11 18.83
CA ARG A 258 -21.72 42.35 19.88
C ARG A 258 -21.24 43.23 21.03
N LYS A 259 -19.96 43.64 21.08
CA LYS A 259 -19.43 44.52 22.15
C LYS A 259 -19.27 46.00 21.77
N HIS A 260 -19.74 46.42 20.59
CA HIS A 260 -19.67 47.82 20.14
C HIS A 260 -21.04 48.44 19.79
N LYS A 261 -22.07 48.17 20.62
CA LYS A 261 -23.30 48.98 20.66
C LYS A 261 -23.89 48.98 22.06
#